data_AF-A0A5N7RV19-F1
#
_entry.id   AF-A0A5N7RV19-F1
#
_cell.length_a   1.000
_cell.length_b   1.000
_cell.length_c   1.000
_cell.angle_alpha   90.00
_cell.angle_beta   90.00
_cell.angle_gamma   90.00
#
_symmetry.space_group_name_H-M   'P 1'
#
loop_
_entity.id
_entity.type
_entity.pdbx_description
1 polymer ?
#
loop_
_entity_poly.entity_id
_entity_poly.type
_entity_poly.pdbx_seq_one_letter_code
_entity_poly.pdbx_strand_id
1 'polypeptide(L)'
;MTVQIYERLRADLLDGLWPPGQKLLMHRLRQHYAIGASPLREALSRLVAEGLAVHNDQRGFAAAAVSADELEDILRNRVALESLALEQGLARRGPQWEEALLIAFHRLSRTPRSVDEDSYEENPVWERQHRAFHFALLSACESPTLMGFCEQLYDRAYRYRQLAARKAYKRRNELDEHRAIFEAVMAGDLESAKGLLARHYERTATLSGQQG
;
A
#
# COMPACT_ATOMS: atom_id res chain seq x y z
N MET A 1 19.05 -2.36 -16.90
CA MET A 1 18.55 -3.75 -16.71
C MET A 1 18.18 -4.05 -15.26
N THR A 2 19.02 -3.73 -14.25
CA THR A 2 18.71 -4.01 -12.82
C THR A 2 17.45 -3.32 -12.28
N VAL A 3 17.23 -2.05 -12.62
CA VAL A 3 16.01 -1.31 -12.22
C VAL A 3 14.75 -1.98 -12.77
N GLN A 4 14.79 -2.43 -14.04
CA GLN A 4 13.64 -3.09 -14.67
C GLN A 4 13.33 -4.47 -14.05
N ILE A 5 14.33 -5.24 -13.62
CA ILE A 5 14.07 -6.54 -12.97
C ILE A 5 13.59 -6.37 -11.53
N TYR A 6 14.11 -5.40 -10.79
CA TYR A 6 13.63 -5.10 -9.44
C TYR A 6 12.15 -4.73 -9.46
N GLU A 7 11.74 -3.76 -10.29
CA GLU A 7 10.33 -3.33 -10.37
C GLU A 7 9.41 -4.48 -10.78
N ARG A 8 9.86 -5.32 -11.73
CA ARG A 8 9.07 -6.46 -12.20
C ARG A 8 8.93 -7.55 -11.13
N LEU A 9 10.02 -7.92 -10.47
CA LEU A 9 10.00 -8.91 -9.37
C LEU A 9 9.18 -8.40 -8.18
N ARG A 10 9.24 -7.10 -7.89
CA ARG A 10 8.42 -6.42 -6.89
C ARG A 10 6.93 -6.56 -7.22
N ALA A 11 6.53 -6.21 -8.45
CA ALA A 11 5.15 -6.37 -8.91
C ALA A 11 4.67 -7.82 -8.78
N ASP A 12 5.46 -8.78 -9.27
CA ASP A 12 5.10 -10.21 -9.22
C ASP A 12 4.92 -10.75 -7.78
N LEU A 13 5.68 -10.25 -6.81
CA LEU A 13 5.52 -10.59 -5.39
C LEU A 13 4.24 -9.98 -4.79
N LEU A 14 3.89 -8.76 -5.21
CA LEU A 14 2.69 -8.05 -4.75
C LEU A 14 1.41 -8.65 -5.36
N ASP A 15 1.47 -9.06 -6.63
CA ASP A 15 0.37 -9.68 -7.37
C ASP A 15 0.18 -11.17 -6.98
N GLY A 16 1.10 -11.71 -6.18
CA GLY A 16 1.07 -13.07 -5.67
C GLY A 16 1.48 -14.14 -6.68
N LEU A 17 2.16 -13.78 -7.78
CA LEU A 17 2.78 -14.75 -8.70
C LEU A 17 3.78 -15.64 -7.94
N TRP A 18 4.48 -15.04 -6.98
CA TRP A 18 5.27 -15.75 -5.97
C TRP A 18 4.55 -15.72 -4.62
N PRO A 19 3.76 -16.75 -4.28
CA PRO A 19 2.98 -16.84 -3.05
C PRO A 19 3.80 -16.56 -1.77
N PRO A 20 3.19 -15.95 -0.73
CA PRO A 20 3.85 -15.73 0.55
C PRO A 20 4.47 -17.01 1.12
N GLY A 21 5.70 -16.91 1.62
CA GLY A 21 6.48 -18.04 2.15
C GLY A 21 7.10 -18.96 1.08
N GLN A 22 6.79 -18.77 -0.21
CA GLN A 22 7.40 -19.59 -1.26
C GLN A 22 8.90 -19.31 -1.41
N LYS A 23 9.69 -20.37 -1.53
CA LYS A 23 11.12 -20.26 -1.86
C LYS A 23 11.32 -19.68 -3.26
N LEU A 24 12.12 -18.63 -3.35
CA LEU A 24 12.49 -17.95 -4.59
C LEU A 24 13.77 -18.59 -5.14
N LEU A 25 13.60 -19.75 -5.78
CA LEU A 25 14.72 -20.54 -6.29
C LEU A 25 15.39 -19.83 -7.47
N MET A 26 16.70 -19.57 -7.36
CA MET A 26 17.46 -18.81 -8.36
C MET A 26 17.33 -19.35 -9.79
N HIS A 27 17.31 -20.68 -9.98
CA HIS A 27 17.14 -21.27 -11.31
C HIS A 27 15.75 -20.98 -11.92
N ARG A 28 14.68 -20.96 -11.11
CA ARG A 28 13.32 -20.62 -11.57
C ARG A 28 13.21 -19.16 -11.93
N LEU A 29 13.76 -18.27 -11.10
CA LEU A 29 13.78 -16.83 -11.38
C LEU A 29 14.53 -16.54 -12.67
N ARG A 30 15.71 -17.12 -12.86
CA ARG A 30 16.49 -16.95 -14.10
C ARG A 30 15.71 -17.40 -15.34
N GLN A 31 14.99 -18.51 -15.25
CA GLN A 31 14.17 -19.01 -16.34
C GLN A 31 12.96 -18.12 -16.61
N HIS A 32 12.25 -17.69 -15.57
CA HIS A 32 11.05 -16.87 -15.69
C HIS A 32 11.36 -15.46 -16.23
N TYR A 33 12.42 -14.83 -15.72
CA TYR A 33 12.78 -13.46 -16.10
C TYR A 33 13.75 -13.37 -17.27
N ALA A 34 14.38 -14.48 -17.68
CA ALA A 34 15.47 -14.51 -18.65
C ALA A 34 16.64 -13.58 -18.29
N ILE A 35 16.94 -13.45 -16.99
CA ILE A 35 17.99 -12.58 -16.44
C ILE A 35 19.05 -13.42 -15.70
N GLY A 36 20.30 -12.93 -15.66
CA GLY A 36 21.41 -13.56 -14.94
C GLY A 36 21.28 -13.52 -13.40
N ALA A 37 22.06 -14.36 -12.70
CA ALA A 37 21.93 -14.52 -11.25
C ALA A 37 22.35 -13.28 -10.45
N SER A 38 23.36 -12.53 -10.90
CA SER A 38 23.88 -11.36 -10.20
C SER A 38 22.83 -10.23 -10.03
N PRO A 39 22.22 -9.71 -11.12
CA PRO A 39 21.18 -8.68 -11.00
C PRO A 39 19.92 -9.16 -10.27
N LEU A 40 19.59 -10.46 -10.33
CA LEU A 40 18.51 -11.03 -9.53
C LEU A 40 18.82 -11.02 -8.03
N ARG A 41 20.05 -11.35 -7.61
CA ARG A 41 20.45 -11.24 -6.19
C ARG A 41 20.39 -9.81 -5.71
N GLU A 42 20.84 -8.86 -6.51
CA GLU A 42 20.79 -7.44 -6.14
C GLU A 42 19.34 -6.97 -5.95
N ALA A 43 18.44 -7.32 -6.88
CA ALA A 43 17.01 -7.03 -6.75
C ALA A 43 16.41 -7.69 -5.49
N LEU A 44 16.73 -8.96 -5.23
CA LEU A 44 16.26 -9.67 -4.04
C LEU A 44 16.78 -9.06 -2.74
N SER A 45 18.04 -8.62 -2.67
CA SER A 45 18.57 -7.95 -1.48
C SER A 45 17.85 -6.64 -1.18
N ARG A 46 17.47 -5.87 -2.21
CA ARG A 46 16.64 -4.66 -2.02
C ARG A 46 15.25 -5.02 -1.50
N LEU A 47 14.62 -6.05 -2.09
CA LEU A 47 13.32 -6.55 -1.64
C LEU A 47 13.35 -7.13 -0.22
N VAL A 48 14.50 -7.63 0.25
CA VAL A 48 14.71 -8.01 1.66
C VAL A 48 14.73 -6.78 2.57
N ALA A 49 15.42 -5.71 2.16
CA ALA A 49 15.41 -4.46 2.92
C ALA A 49 14.00 -3.84 3.00
N GLU A 50 13.15 -4.07 2.01
CA GLU A 50 11.74 -3.64 1.98
C GLU A 50 10.77 -4.63 2.67
N GLY A 51 11.25 -5.79 3.12
CA GLY A 51 10.41 -6.82 3.76
C GLY A 51 9.50 -7.61 2.81
N LEU A 52 9.68 -7.50 1.50
CA LEU A 52 8.92 -8.27 0.49
C LEU A 52 9.51 -9.67 0.25
N ALA A 53 10.80 -9.83 0.54
CA ALA A 53 11.50 -11.10 0.58
C ALA A 53 12.23 -11.28 1.92
N VAL A 54 12.60 -12.51 2.23
CA VAL A 54 13.45 -12.83 3.38
C VAL A 54 14.66 -13.63 2.93
N HIS A 55 15.82 -13.33 3.52
CA HIS A 55 17.01 -14.15 3.38
C HIS A 55 16.99 -15.25 4.45
N ASN A 56 17.09 -16.51 4.02
CA ASN A 56 17.36 -17.62 4.93
C ASN A 56 18.83 -17.99 4.78
N ASP A 57 19.59 -17.84 5.87
CA ASP A 57 21.06 -17.92 5.92
C ASP A 57 21.69 -19.20 5.32
N GLN A 58 20.90 -20.25 5.05
CA GLN A 58 21.33 -21.48 4.39
C GLN A 58 20.41 -21.96 3.26
N ARG A 59 19.33 -21.23 2.93
CA ARG A 59 18.31 -21.68 1.96
C ARG A 59 18.03 -20.69 0.82
N GLY A 60 18.76 -19.57 0.77
CA GLY A 60 18.55 -18.53 -0.23
C GLY A 60 17.37 -17.63 0.12
N PHE A 61 16.63 -17.17 -0.88
CA PHE A 61 15.54 -16.22 -0.69
C PHE A 61 14.17 -16.91 -0.64
N ALA A 62 13.23 -16.31 0.08
CA ALA A 62 11.81 -16.65 0.02
C ALA A 62 10.98 -15.37 -0.08
N ALA A 63 9.81 -15.46 -0.71
CA ALA A 63 8.79 -14.43 -0.57
C ALA A 63 8.44 -14.33 0.91
N ALA A 64 8.37 -13.13 1.47
CA ALA A 64 8.05 -12.95 2.87
C ALA A 64 6.70 -13.64 3.20
N ALA A 65 6.51 -14.16 4.40
CA ALA A 65 5.19 -14.65 4.78
C ALA A 65 4.21 -13.47 4.91
N VAL A 66 2.93 -13.76 5.04
CA VAL A 66 1.95 -12.78 5.54
C VAL A 66 1.52 -13.19 6.93
N SER A 67 1.46 -12.22 7.84
CA SER A 67 1.06 -12.43 9.24
C SER A 67 -0.06 -11.46 9.59
N ALA A 68 -1.09 -11.97 10.28
CA ALA A 68 -2.13 -11.13 10.84
C ALA A 68 -1.54 -10.17 11.89
N ASP A 69 -0.60 -10.65 12.70
CA ASP A 69 0.08 -9.84 13.72
C ASP A 69 0.94 -8.74 13.09
N GLU A 70 1.65 -9.04 11.99
CA GLU A 70 2.43 -8.03 11.28
C GLU A 70 1.49 -6.99 10.62
N LEU A 71 0.38 -7.43 10.04
CA LEU A 71 -0.61 -6.52 9.49
C LEU A 71 -1.18 -5.61 10.58
N GLU A 72 -1.54 -6.16 11.73
CA GLU A 72 -2.04 -5.37 12.87
C GLU A 72 -1.00 -4.34 13.33
N ASP A 73 0.26 -4.74 13.47
CA ASP A 73 1.35 -3.83 13.82
C ASP A 73 1.54 -2.72 12.77
N ILE A 74 1.54 -3.06 11.48
CA ILE A 74 1.62 -2.09 10.39
C ILE A 74 0.45 -1.10 10.49
N LEU A 75 -0.79 -1.58 10.62
CA LEU A 75 -1.96 -0.71 10.67
C LEU A 75 -1.94 0.21 11.89
N ARG A 76 -1.58 -0.32 13.06
CA ARG A 76 -1.49 0.47 14.30
C ARG A 76 -0.49 1.61 14.14
N ASN A 77 0.69 1.32 13.59
CA ASN A 77 1.70 2.33 13.32
C ASN A 77 1.26 3.31 12.22
N ARG A 78 0.55 2.86 11.18
CA ARG A 78 -0.03 3.75 10.16
C ARG A 78 -1.02 4.73 10.76
N VAL A 79 -1.97 4.24 11.56
CA VAL A 79 -2.95 5.11 12.22
C VAL A 79 -2.23 6.14 13.08
N ALA A 80 -1.23 5.74 13.88
CA ALA A 80 -0.50 6.66 14.74
C ALA A 80 0.26 7.74 13.94
N LEU A 81 1.06 7.34 12.94
CA LEU A 81 1.92 8.26 12.19
C LEU A 81 1.13 9.13 11.22
N GLU A 82 0.15 8.56 10.51
CA GLU A 82 -0.68 9.32 9.56
C GLU A 82 -1.62 10.27 10.31
N SER A 83 -2.11 9.92 11.52
CA SER A 83 -2.86 10.86 12.37
C SER A 83 -2.02 12.03 12.84
N LEU A 84 -0.75 11.79 13.20
CA LEU A 84 0.19 12.84 13.57
C LEU A 84 0.51 13.76 12.39
N ALA A 85 0.74 13.18 11.20
CA ALA A 85 0.99 13.95 9.99
C ALA A 85 -0.24 14.79 9.58
N LEU A 86 -1.44 14.22 9.71
CA LEU A 86 -2.70 14.91 9.43
C LEU A 86 -2.94 16.08 10.40
N GLU A 87 -2.66 15.89 11.69
CA GLU A 87 -2.75 16.94 12.71
C GLU A 87 -1.78 18.10 12.40
N GLN A 88 -0.53 17.80 12.09
CA GLN A 88 0.46 18.82 11.70
C GLN A 88 0.07 19.53 10.39
N GLY A 89 -0.46 18.79 9.42
CA GLY A 89 -0.91 19.34 8.16
C GLY A 89 -2.13 20.26 8.30
N LEU A 90 -3.13 19.85 9.09
CA LEU A 90 -4.32 20.66 9.35
C LEU A 90 -4.00 21.95 10.11
N ALA A 91 -3.03 21.92 11.03
CA ALA A 91 -2.55 23.13 11.72
C ALA A 91 -1.93 24.16 10.76
N ARG A 92 -1.54 23.75 9.55
CA ARG A 92 -0.91 24.57 8.50
C ARG A 92 -1.73 24.58 7.20
N ARG A 93 -3.01 24.21 7.29
CA ARG A 93 -3.95 24.19 6.17
C ARG A 93 -3.89 25.50 5.38
N GLY A 94 -3.81 25.39 4.06
CA GLY A 94 -3.85 26.53 3.15
C GLY A 94 -4.46 26.19 1.80
N PRO A 95 -4.83 27.20 0.99
CA PRO A 95 -5.58 27.02 -0.26
C PRO A 95 -4.92 26.07 -1.25
N GLN A 96 -3.59 26.16 -1.42
CA GLN A 96 -2.86 25.30 -2.36
C GLN A 96 -2.93 23.82 -1.99
N TRP A 97 -2.91 23.51 -0.69
CA TRP A 97 -3.02 22.14 -0.20
C TRP A 97 -4.44 21.61 -0.38
N GLU A 98 -5.46 22.43 -0.08
CA GLU A 98 -6.87 22.09 -0.31
C GLU A 98 -7.17 21.82 -1.79
N GLU A 99 -6.64 22.64 -2.69
CA GLU A 99 -6.75 22.44 -4.14
C GLU A 99 -6.11 21.11 -4.57
N ALA A 100 -4.90 20.82 -4.07
CA ALA A 100 -4.20 19.57 -4.37
C ALA A 100 -4.99 18.35 -3.85
N LEU A 101 -5.56 18.43 -2.64
CA LEU A 101 -6.39 17.39 -2.06
C LEU A 101 -7.69 17.18 -2.86
N LEU A 102 -8.36 18.26 -3.27
CA LEU A 102 -9.56 18.21 -4.10
C LEU A 102 -9.28 17.54 -5.45
N ILE A 103 -8.17 17.89 -6.10
CA ILE A 103 -7.76 17.27 -7.36
C ILE A 103 -7.46 15.78 -7.18
N ALA A 104 -6.74 15.40 -6.12
CA ALA A 104 -6.42 14.01 -5.83
C ALA A 104 -7.69 13.18 -5.56
N PHE A 105 -8.61 13.71 -4.74
CA PHE A 105 -9.90 13.07 -4.48
C PHE A 105 -10.74 12.95 -5.75
N HIS A 106 -10.83 14.00 -6.56
CA HIS A 106 -11.57 13.98 -7.82
C HIS A 106 -11.05 12.87 -8.75
N ARG A 107 -9.72 12.77 -8.94
CA ARG A 107 -9.11 11.72 -9.76
C ARG A 107 -9.40 10.32 -9.24
N LEU A 108 -9.28 10.11 -7.92
CA LEU A 108 -9.61 8.84 -7.29
C LEU A 108 -11.09 8.48 -7.49
N SER A 109 -12.01 9.44 -7.26
CA SER A 109 -13.45 9.23 -7.35
C SER A 109 -13.96 8.85 -8.75
N ARG A 110 -13.20 9.20 -9.79
CA ARG A 110 -13.52 8.94 -11.20
C ARG A 110 -12.81 7.70 -11.73
N THR A 111 -11.98 7.06 -10.91
CA THR A 111 -11.23 5.87 -11.31
C THR A 111 -11.87 4.66 -10.64
N PRO A 112 -12.34 3.65 -11.38
CA PRO A 112 -12.88 2.44 -10.79
C PRO A 112 -11.76 1.59 -10.18
N ARG A 113 -12.03 0.95 -9.03
CA ARG A 113 -11.03 0.09 -8.36
C ARG A 113 -10.64 -1.13 -9.19
N SER A 114 -11.59 -1.68 -9.94
CA SER A 114 -11.38 -2.79 -10.87
C SER A 114 -11.48 -2.29 -12.30
N VAL A 115 -10.68 -2.86 -13.21
CA VAL A 115 -10.86 -2.61 -14.66
C VAL A 115 -12.03 -3.41 -15.24
N ASP A 116 -12.43 -4.49 -14.57
CA ASP A 116 -13.55 -5.34 -14.94
C ASP A 116 -14.69 -5.22 -13.91
N GLU A 117 -15.93 -5.03 -14.36
CA GLU A 117 -17.08 -4.84 -13.46
C GLU A 117 -17.59 -6.16 -12.87
N ASP A 118 -17.32 -7.29 -13.52
CA ASP A 118 -17.87 -8.60 -13.18
C ASP A 118 -16.96 -9.39 -12.25
N SER A 119 -15.66 -9.26 -12.43
CA SER A 119 -14.58 -9.92 -11.72
C SER A 119 -13.54 -8.90 -11.24
N TYR A 120 -12.84 -9.20 -10.14
CA TYR A 120 -11.79 -8.29 -9.68
C TYR A 120 -10.56 -8.44 -10.57
N GLU A 121 -10.30 -7.41 -11.36
CA GLU A 121 -9.03 -7.21 -12.03
C GLU A 121 -8.46 -5.88 -11.55
N GLU A 122 -7.26 -5.93 -10.96
CA GLU A 122 -6.63 -4.74 -10.41
C GLU A 122 -6.56 -3.61 -11.44
N ASN A 123 -6.89 -2.39 -11.03
CA ASN A 123 -6.66 -1.20 -11.83
C ASN A 123 -5.39 -0.46 -11.36
N PRO A 124 -4.27 -0.52 -12.10
CA PRO A 124 -3.05 0.19 -11.73
C PRO A 124 -3.21 1.71 -11.72
N VAL A 125 -4.16 2.24 -12.50
CA VAL A 125 -4.49 3.68 -12.48
C VAL A 125 -5.13 4.03 -11.14
N TRP A 126 -6.07 3.20 -10.67
CA TRP A 126 -6.72 3.41 -9.38
C TRP A 126 -5.70 3.39 -8.25
N GLU A 127 -4.79 2.42 -8.23
CA GLU A 127 -3.78 2.33 -7.18
C GLU A 127 -2.90 3.59 -7.13
N ARG A 128 -2.50 4.13 -8.30
CA ARG A 128 -1.77 5.40 -8.34
C ARG A 128 -2.57 6.57 -7.78
N GLN A 129 -3.88 6.67 -8.11
CA GLN A 129 -4.73 7.72 -7.56
C GLN A 129 -5.04 7.53 -6.08
N HIS A 130 -5.16 6.29 -5.63
CA HIS A 130 -5.37 5.93 -4.23
C HIS A 130 -4.14 6.35 -3.40
N ARG A 131 -2.93 6.03 -3.87
CA ARG A 131 -1.68 6.53 -3.29
C ARG A 131 -1.70 8.06 -3.27
N ALA A 132 -1.91 8.70 -4.41
CA ALA A 132 -1.90 10.16 -4.51
C ALA A 132 -2.88 10.84 -3.53
N PHE A 133 -4.08 10.28 -3.34
CA PHE A 133 -5.05 10.78 -2.38
C PHE A 133 -4.55 10.68 -0.93
N HIS A 134 -4.09 9.50 -0.47
CA HIS A 134 -3.60 9.33 0.90
C HIS A 134 -2.40 10.25 1.19
N PHE A 135 -1.47 10.40 0.25
CA PHE A 135 -0.35 11.32 0.43
C PHE A 135 -0.76 12.79 0.36
N ALA A 136 -1.78 13.14 -0.42
CA ALA A 136 -2.32 14.50 -0.44
C ALA A 136 -2.94 14.89 0.91
N LEU A 137 -3.58 13.96 1.62
CA LEU A 137 -4.09 14.22 2.98
C LEU A 137 -2.98 14.65 3.94
N LEU A 138 -1.76 14.14 3.75
CA LEU A 138 -0.65 14.34 4.67
C LEU A 138 0.36 15.39 4.18
N SER A 139 0.25 15.87 2.95
CA SER A 139 1.33 16.64 2.30
C SER A 139 1.57 18.04 2.87
N ALA A 140 0.62 18.58 3.64
CA ALA A 140 0.85 19.81 4.43
C ALA A 140 1.75 19.58 5.66
N CYS A 141 2.06 18.33 6.01
CA CYS A 141 3.05 17.99 7.03
C CYS A 141 4.47 18.34 6.54
N GLU A 142 5.13 19.32 7.16
CA GLU A 142 6.51 19.71 6.81
C GLU A 142 7.58 18.85 7.50
N SER A 143 7.28 17.58 7.77
CA SER A 143 8.24 16.62 8.33
C SER A 143 8.61 15.56 7.30
N PRO A 144 9.71 15.74 6.54
CA PRO A 144 10.17 14.76 5.56
C PRO A 144 10.42 13.38 6.17
N THR A 145 10.91 13.34 7.42
CA THR A 145 11.14 12.09 8.14
C THR A 145 9.82 11.36 8.43
N LEU A 146 8.80 12.05 8.93
CA LEU A 146 7.50 11.46 9.20
C LEU A 146 6.85 10.96 7.90
N MET A 147 6.90 11.77 6.84
CA MET A 147 6.40 11.39 5.52
C MET A 147 7.11 10.15 4.96
N GLY A 148 8.42 10.02 5.17
CA GLY A 148 9.18 8.83 4.78
C GLY A 148 8.77 7.58 5.54
N PHE A 149 8.37 7.68 6.80
CA PHE A 149 7.82 6.55 7.55
C PHE A 149 6.39 6.19 7.09
N CYS A 150 5.53 7.19 6.86
CA CYS A 150 4.19 6.97 6.30
C CYS A 150 4.28 6.26 4.93
N GLU A 151 5.26 6.63 4.09
CA GLU A 151 5.48 5.99 2.81
C GLU A 151 5.86 4.52 2.92
N GLN A 152 6.85 4.21 3.77
CA GLN A 152 7.26 2.83 4.02
C GLN A 152 6.10 1.96 4.53
N LEU A 153 5.30 2.49 5.44
CA LEU A 153 4.16 1.75 5.98
C LEU A 153 3.03 1.60 4.96
N TYR A 154 2.78 2.60 4.10
CA TYR A 154 1.85 2.48 2.97
C TYR A 154 2.26 1.33 2.06
N ASP A 155 3.53 1.28 1.66
CA ASP A 155 4.08 0.23 0.78
C ASP A 155 4.01 -1.16 1.42
N ARG A 156 4.28 -1.28 2.72
CA ARG A 156 4.11 -2.54 3.45
C ARG A 156 2.64 -2.97 3.51
N ALA A 157 1.72 -2.04 3.78
CA ALA A 157 0.29 -2.31 3.83
C ALA A 157 -0.31 -2.64 2.45
N TYR A 158 0.26 -2.09 1.37
CA TYR A 158 -0.19 -2.34 -0.01
C TYR A 158 -0.20 -3.83 -0.34
N ARG A 159 0.86 -4.55 0.04
CA ARG A 159 0.97 -6.01 -0.13
C ARG A 159 -0.22 -6.76 0.48
N TYR A 160 -0.59 -6.40 1.70
CA TYR A 160 -1.72 -7.00 2.39
C TYR A 160 -3.06 -6.64 1.73
N ARG A 161 -3.21 -5.40 1.27
CA ARG A 161 -4.40 -4.96 0.52
C ARG A 161 -4.58 -5.75 -0.77
N GLN A 162 -3.50 -6.04 -1.51
CA GLN A 162 -3.60 -6.82 -2.76
C GLN A 162 -4.07 -8.25 -2.52
N LEU A 163 -3.56 -8.90 -1.46
CA LEU A 163 -4.00 -10.24 -1.08
C LEU A 163 -5.46 -10.27 -0.61
N ALA A 164 -5.90 -9.22 0.08
CA ALA A 164 -7.29 -9.06 0.53
C ALA A 164 -8.26 -8.71 -0.62
N ALA A 165 -7.83 -7.92 -1.60
CA ALA A 165 -8.69 -7.35 -2.63
C ALA A 165 -9.41 -8.42 -3.47
N ARG A 166 -8.71 -9.51 -3.83
CA ARG A 166 -9.29 -10.65 -4.56
C ARG A 166 -10.43 -11.34 -3.80
N LYS A 167 -10.41 -11.32 -2.46
CA LYS A 167 -11.44 -11.97 -1.61
C LYS A 167 -12.62 -11.05 -1.29
N ALA A 168 -12.40 -9.74 -1.33
CA ALA A 168 -13.32 -8.72 -0.81
C ALA A 168 -14.17 -8.02 -1.87
N TYR A 169 -13.92 -8.31 -3.14
CA TYR A 169 -14.52 -7.60 -4.26
C TYR A 169 -16.05 -7.56 -4.19
N LYS A 170 -16.63 -6.41 -4.54
CA LYS A 170 -18.07 -6.05 -4.46
C LYS A 170 -18.69 -5.93 -3.05
N ARG A 171 -17.97 -6.18 -1.95
CA ARG A 171 -18.53 -6.10 -0.58
C ARG A 171 -18.27 -4.77 0.17
N ARG A 172 -17.48 -3.87 -0.41
CA ARG A 172 -17.06 -2.61 0.24
C ARG A 172 -17.23 -1.44 -0.72
N ASN A 173 -17.81 -0.34 -0.24
CA ASN A 173 -17.83 0.92 -0.97
C ASN A 173 -16.69 1.82 -0.48
N GLU A 174 -15.50 1.64 -1.07
CA GLU A 174 -14.33 2.45 -0.71
C GLU A 174 -14.49 3.92 -1.09
N LEU A 175 -15.22 4.22 -2.15
CA LEU A 175 -15.43 5.59 -2.59
C LEU A 175 -16.14 6.42 -1.51
N ASP A 176 -17.16 5.84 -0.85
CA ASP A 176 -17.87 6.51 0.25
C ASP A 176 -16.95 6.73 1.45
N GLU A 177 -16.03 5.80 1.72
CA GLU A 177 -15.07 5.95 2.80
C GLU A 177 -14.05 7.05 2.50
N HIS A 178 -13.48 7.09 1.29
CA HIS A 178 -12.57 8.15 0.86
C HIS A 178 -13.28 9.51 0.85
N ARG A 179 -14.56 9.55 0.47
CA ARG A 179 -15.37 10.77 0.51
C ARG A 179 -15.55 11.28 1.93
N ALA A 180 -15.93 10.41 2.87
CA ALA A 180 -16.10 10.81 4.26
C ALA A 180 -14.80 11.36 4.87
N ILE A 181 -13.65 10.73 4.58
CA ILE A 181 -12.34 11.23 5.01
C ILE A 181 -12.06 12.61 4.40
N PHE A 182 -12.25 12.74 3.08
CA PHE A 182 -12.05 14.01 2.37
C PHE A 182 -12.90 15.14 2.96
N GLU A 183 -14.19 14.89 3.18
CA GLU A 183 -15.12 15.88 3.74
C GLU A 183 -14.72 16.30 5.16
N ALA A 184 -14.34 15.36 6.02
CA ALA A 184 -13.87 15.67 7.38
C ALA A 184 -12.60 16.52 7.36
N VAL A 185 -11.63 16.19 6.50
CA VAL A 185 -10.39 16.96 6.36
C VAL A 185 -10.64 18.36 5.81
N MET A 186 -11.49 18.49 4.79
CA MET A 186 -11.87 19.80 4.22
C MET A 186 -12.67 20.66 5.21
N ALA A 187 -13.44 20.03 6.11
CA ALA A 187 -14.11 20.72 7.21
C ALA A 187 -13.15 21.13 8.35
N GLY A 188 -11.92 20.62 8.36
CA GLY A 188 -10.97 20.82 9.46
C GLY A 188 -11.32 20.01 10.72
N ASP A 189 -12.19 19.01 10.61
CA ASP A 189 -12.58 18.14 11.72
C ASP A 189 -11.54 17.03 11.90
N LEU A 190 -10.50 17.34 12.67
CA LEU A 190 -9.36 16.45 12.91
C LEU A 190 -9.78 15.11 13.53
N GLU A 191 -10.66 15.13 14.53
CA GLU A 191 -11.03 13.93 15.28
C GLU A 191 -11.87 12.99 14.41
N SER A 192 -12.84 13.53 13.66
CA SER A 192 -13.57 12.73 12.68
C SER A 192 -12.63 12.17 11.61
N ALA A 193 -11.70 12.98 11.08
CA ALA A 193 -10.77 12.54 10.05
C ALA A 193 -9.86 11.39 10.55
N LYS A 194 -9.29 11.50 11.76
CA LYS A 194 -8.48 10.43 12.39
C LYS A 194 -9.28 9.14 12.56
N GLY A 195 -10.50 9.23 13.09
CA GLY A 195 -11.38 8.07 13.28
C GLY A 195 -11.80 7.39 11.97
N LEU A 196 -12.11 8.18 10.94
CA LEU A 196 -12.46 7.68 9.61
C LEU A 196 -11.26 7.01 8.93
N LEU A 197 -10.06 7.58 9.07
CA LEU A 197 -8.82 7.02 8.53
C LEU A 197 -8.49 5.67 9.18
N ALA A 198 -8.59 5.59 10.51
CA ALA A 198 -8.39 4.34 11.26
C ALA A 198 -9.36 3.24 10.81
N ARG A 199 -10.66 3.56 10.75
CA ARG A 199 -11.68 2.62 10.28
C ARG A 199 -11.45 2.17 8.84
N HIS A 200 -11.01 3.07 7.97
CA HIS A 200 -10.67 2.74 6.59
C HIS A 200 -9.50 1.74 6.50
N TYR A 201 -8.48 1.88 7.35
CA TYR A 201 -7.37 0.94 7.41
C TYR A 201 -7.76 -0.41 7.99
N GLU A 202 -8.50 -0.43 9.10
CA GLU A 202 -9.01 -1.67 9.71
C GLU A 202 -9.85 -2.48 8.73
N ARG A 203 -10.82 -1.84 8.04
CA ARG A 203 -11.65 -2.50 7.02
C ARG A 203 -10.85 -3.02 5.83
N THR A 204 -9.69 -2.44 5.56
CA THR A 204 -8.76 -2.95 4.53
C THR A 204 -8.07 -4.24 4.99
N ALA A 205 -7.90 -4.44 6.30
CA ALA A 205 -7.24 -5.61 6.88
C ALA A 205 -8.17 -6.75 7.30
N THR A 206 -9.42 -6.49 7.69
CA THR A 206 -10.36 -7.53 8.18
C THR A 206 -10.66 -8.61 7.13
N LEU A 207 -10.32 -8.36 5.87
CA LEU A 207 -10.51 -9.27 4.75
C LEU A 207 -9.41 -10.36 4.63
N SER A 208 -8.39 -10.28 5.49
CA SER A 208 -7.26 -11.22 5.53
C SER A 208 -7.39 -12.30 6.61
N GLY A 209 -8.37 -12.18 7.53
CA GLY A 209 -8.38 -12.89 8.82
C GLY A 209 -9.37 -14.05 9.01
N GLN A 210 -10.24 -14.39 8.06
CA GLN A 210 -11.10 -15.57 8.21
C GLN A 210 -10.52 -16.78 7.47
N GLN A 211 -9.60 -17.48 8.16
CA GLN A 211 -9.39 -18.91 8.00
C GLN A 211 -9.50 -19.52 9.40
N GLY A 212 -10.73 -19.93 9.72
CA GLY A 212 -11.04 -20.96 10.72
C GLY A 212 -11.82 -22.04 9.99
#